data_AF-A0A1H6J6P5-F1
#
_entry.id   AF-A0A1H6J6P5-F1
#
_cell.length_a   1.000
_cell.length_b   1.000
_cell.length_c   1.000
_cell.angle_alpha   90.00
_cell.angle_beta   90.00
_cell.angle_gamma   90.00
#
_symmetry.space_group_name_H-M   'P 1'
#
loop_
_entity.id
_entity.type
_entity.pdbx_description
1 polymer ?
#
loop_
_entity_poly.entity_id
_entity_poly.type
_entity_poly.pdbx_seq_one_letter_code
_entity_poly.pdbx_strand_id
1 'polypeptide(L)'
;MEYNNTEFSSDNRETFLTLKNVALKQNDQIKALEFHTQEYQTYLKVLRKNKTNKNLLDRFILTFECCTSAFGTSAIRSIGSFVFIVILFYVSINGFNYDARTIVDFASPLSYDIDKIFRRSDDVSDVGRYLFFLYKILQVALIYEMIKSFRKFSRTL
;
A
#
# COMPACT_ATOMS: atom_id res chain seq x y z
N MET A 1 -4.77 -25.30 18.00
CA MET A 1 -6.08 -24.85 18.56
C MET A 1 -6.72 -23.98 17.50
N GLU A 2 -7.76 -24.50 16.86
CA GLU A 2 -8.50 -23.84 15.79
C GLU A 2 -9.57 -22.97 16.47
N TYR A 3 -9.41 -21.64 16.42
CA TYR A 3 -10.37 -20.72 17.05
C TYR A 3 -11.35 -20.20 16.01
N ASN A 4 -12.61 -20.57 16.26
CA ASN A 4 -13.80 -20.33 15.47
C ASN A 4 -13.92 -18.91 14.88
N ASN A 5 -14.34 -18.88 13.61
CA ASN A 5 -14.92 -17.75 12.91
C ASN A 5 -16.05 -17.13 13.74
N THR A 6 -15.72 -16.10 14.51
CA THR A 6 -16.69 -15.26 15.21
C THR A 6 -16.89 -14.01 14.36
N GLU A 7 -18.13 -13.74 13.97
CA GLU A 7 -18.48 -12.58 13.16
C GLU A 7 -18.57 -11.35 14.09
N PHE A 8 -17.58 -10.45 14.01
CA PHE A 8 -17.35 -9.39 15.00
C PHE A 8 -18.04 -8.04 14.66
N SER A 9 -18.69 -7.42 15.65
CA SER A 9 -19.38 -6.11 15.60
C SER A 9 -18.57 -4.95 16.22
N SER A 10 -19.09 -3.71 16.21
CA SER A 10 -18.39 -2.46 16.56
C SER A 10 -17.87 -2.34 18.01
N ASP A 11 -18.35 -3.14 18.96
CA ASP A 11 -17.86 -3.19 20.35
C ASP A 11 -16.43 -3.75 20.47
N ASN A 12 -15.90 -4.37 19.43
CA ASN A 12 -14.63 -5.10 19.53
C ASN A 12 -13.37 -4.21 19.48
N ARG A 13 -13.50 -2.92 19.17
CA ARG A 13 -12.32 -2.03 19.03
C ARG A 13 -11.57 -1.82 20.35
N GLU A 14 -12.29 -1.54 21.43
CA GLU A 14 -11.68 -1.39 22.77
C GLU A 14 -11.07 -2.72 23.26
N THR A 15 -11.69 -3.84 22.89
CA THR A 15 -11.18 -5.19 23.14
C THR A 15 -9.86 -5.46 22.40
N PHE A 16 -9.72 -5.04 21.14
CA PHE A 16 -8.45 -5.18 20.40
C PHE A 16 -7.35 -4.28 20.96
N LEU A 17 -7.69 -3.05 21.39
CA LEU A 17 -6.72 -2.15 22.02
C LEU A 17 -6.19 -2.70 23.35
N THR A 18 -7.06 -3.30 24.16
CA THR A 18 -6.67 -3.96 25.41
C THR A 18 -5.84 -5.21 25.15
N LEU A 19 -6.24 -6.08 24.22
CA LEU A 19 -5.48 -7.27 23.83
C LEU A 19 -4.09 -6.93 23.25
N LYS A 20 -3.99 -5.88 22.43
CA LYS A 20 -2.71 -5.36 21.93
C LYS A 20 -1.81 -4.90 23.07
N ASN A 21 -2.34 -4.12 24.02
CA ASN A 21 -1.56 -3.64 25.17
C ASN A 21 -1.10 -4.78 26.08
N VAL A 22 -1.91 -5.83 26.24
CA VAL A 22 -1.54 -7.03 27.00
C VAL A 22 -0.46 -7.83 26.27
N ALA A 23 -0.59 -8.03 24.96
CA ALA A 23 0.42 -8.72 24.15
C ALA A 23 1.77 -7.98 24.13
N LEU A 24 1.75 -6.65 24.04
CA LEU A 24 2.95 -5.81 24.16
C LEU A 24 3.60 -5.92 25.55
N LYS A 25 2.81 -5.98 26.64
CA LYS A 25 3.32 -6.21 28.00
C LYS A 25 3.92 -7.61 28.18
N GLN A 26 3.44 -8.60 27.43
CA GLN A 26 3.96 -9.97 27.43
C GLN A 26 5.11 -10.20 26.44
N ASN A 27 5.59 -9.13 25.78
CA ASN A 27 6.63 -9.18 24.76
C ASN A 27 6.30 -10.10 23.56
N ASP A 28 5.02 -10.43 23.37
CA ASP A 28 4.52 -11.26 22.27
C ASP A 28 4.14 -10.35 21.10
N GLN A 29 5.18 -9.94 20.37
CA GLN A 29 5.07 -8.95 19.29
C GLN A 29 4.27 -9.47 18.08
N ILE A 30 4.26 -10.80 17.87
CA ILE A 30 3.48 -11.44 16.79
C ILE A 30 1.99 -11.27 17.07
N LYS A 31 1.53 -11.56 18.29
CA LYS A 31 0.12 -11.36 18.67
C LYS A 31 -0.28 -9.89 18.68
N ALA A 32 0.62 -8.99 19.10
CA ALA A 32 0.35 -7.55 19.06
C ALA A 32 0.13 -7.04 17.61
N LEU A 33 0.86 -7.58 16.64
CA LEU A 33 0.71 -7.26 15.22
C LEU A 33 -0.60 -7.83 14.65
N GLU A 34 -0.97 -9.03 15.08
CA GLU A 34 -2.22 -9.68 14.68
C GLU A 34 -3.45 -8.91 15.17
N PHE A 35 -3.49 -8.52 16.45
CA PHE A 35 -4.58 -7.71 17.00
C PHE A 35 -4.70 -6.33 16.35
N HIS A 36 -3.57 -5.69 16.01
CA HIS A 36 -3.58 -4.44 15.26
C HIS A 36 -4.18 -4.61 13.85
N THR A 37 -3.88 -5.73 13.19
CA THR A 37 -4.41 -6.05 11.86
C THR A 37 -5.93 -6.29 11.92
N GLN A 38 -6.39 -7.00 12.94
CA GLN A 38 -7.82 -7.28 13.16
C GLN A 38 -8.62 -6.03 13.52
N GLU A 39 -8.05 -5.10 14.30
CA GLU A 39 -8.67 -3.79 14.60
C GLU A 39 -8.94 -3.02 13.31
N TYR A 40 -7.92 -2.88 12.46
CA TYR A 40 -8.01 -2.15 11.20
C TYR A 40 -8.99 -2.80 10.20
N GLN A 41 -9.04 -4.14 10.13
CA GLN A 41 -10.01 -4.86 9.31
C GLN A 41 -11.46 -4.64 9.79
N THR A 42 -11.67 -4.65 11.10
CA THR A 42 -12.99 -4.41 11.69
C THR A 42 -13.45 -2.99 11.42
N TYR A 43 -12.55 -2.00 11.58
CA TYR A 43 -12.82 -0.61 11.24
C TYR A 43 -13.18 -0.44 9.75
N LEU A 44 -12.45 -1.11 8.85
CA LEU A 44 -12.75 -1.13 7.42
C LEU A 44 -14.12 -1.74 7.11
N LYS A 45 -14.50 -2.85 7.76
CA LYS A 45 -15.82 -3.47 7.59
C LYS A 45 -16.94 -2.53 8.03
N VAL A 46 -16.75 -1.82 9.15
CA VAL A 46 -17.71 -0.82 9.65
C VAL A 46 -17.83 0.36 8.67
N LEU A 47 -16.70 0.90 8.17
CA LEU A 47 -16.72 1.93 7.13
C LEU A 47 -17.35 1.47 5.81
N ARG A 48 -17.22 0.18 5.47
CA ARG A 48 -17.83 -0.38 4.25
C ARG A 48 -19.35 -0.47 4.36
N LYS A 49 -19.85 -0.80 5.56
CA LYS A 49 -21.28 -0.85 5.89
C LYS A 49 -21.89 0.55 5.98
N ASN A 50 -21.17 1.55 6.48
CA ASN A 50 -21.60 2.96 6.47
C ASN A 50 -21.32 3.61 5.11
N LYS A 51 -22.28 3.53 4.19
CA LYS A 51 -22.25 4.20 2.86
C LYS A 51 -22.48 5.72 2.96
N THR A 52 -21.66 6.43 3.72
CA THR A 52 -21.73 7.90 3.82
C THR A 52 -20.63 8.53 2.97
N ASN A 53 -20.98 9.42 2.04
CA ASN A 53 -20.02 10.07 1.10
C ASN A 53 -18.89 10.85 1.81
N LYS A 54 -19.07 11.22 3.09
CA LYS A 54 -18.05 11.91 3.90
C LYS A 54 -16.79 11.08 4.16
N ASN A 55 -16.83 9.76 4.03
CA ASN A 55 -15.71 8.87 4.41
C ASN A 55 -15.04 8.17 3.21
N LEU A 56 -15.23 8.66 1.99
CA LEU A 56 -14.68 8.01 0.78
C LEU A 56 -13.15 8.06 0.71
N LEU A 57 -12.54 9.19 1.07
CA LEU A 57 -11.08 9.33 1.09
C LEU A 57 -10.45 8.46 2.18
N ASP A 58 -11.01 8.47 3.40
CA ASP A 58 -10.56 7.60 4.49
C ASP A 58 -10.66 6.14 4.09
N ARG A 59 -11.77 5.73 3.48
CA ARG A 59 -11.95 4.38 2.96
C ARG A 59 -10.95 4.03 1.86
N PHE A 60 -10.63 4.97 0.97
CA PHE A 60 -9.64 4.77 -0.08
C PHE A 60 -8.24 4.61 0.52
N ILE A 61 -7.84 5.48 1.44
CA ILE A 61 -6.55 5.42 2.15
C ILE A 61 -6.43 4.09 2.90
N LEU A 62 -7.45 3.69 3.65
CA LEU A 62 -7.47 2.41 4.38
C LEU A 62 -7.39 1.19 3.44
N THR A 63 -8.11 1.23 2.32
CA THR A 63 -8.07 0.16 1.32
C THR A 63 -6.71 0.12 0.65
N PHE A 64 -6.12 1.28 0.37
CA PHE A 64 -4.77 1.42 -0.17
C PHE A 64 -3.74 0.83 0.79
N GLU A 65 -3.70 1.25 2.06
CA GLU A 65 -2.80 0.69 3.09
C GLU A 65 -2.98 -0.83 3.29
N CYS A 66 -4.22 -1.32 3.23
CA CYS A 66 -4.50 -2.75 3.29
C CYS A 66 -3.93 -3.50 2.08
N CYS A 67 -4.09 -2.95 0.88
CA CYS A 67 -3.68 -3.61 -0.36
C CYS A 67 -2.15 -3.56 -0.53
N THR A 68 -1.56 -2.38 -0.31
CA THR A 68 -0.15 -2.12 -0.55
C THR A 68 0.75 -2.71 0.53
N SER A 69 0.30 -2.72 1.78
CA SER A 69 1.21 -3.03 2.89
C SER A 69 0.60 -3.91 3.98
N ALA A 70 -0.64 -4.37 3.83
CA ALA A 70 -1.40 -5.01 4.90
C ALA A 70 -1.31 -4.22 6.23
N PHE A 71 -1.49 -2.89 6.17
CA PHE A 71 -1.35 -1.95 7.29
C PHE A 71 0.09 -1.76 7.83
N GLY A 72 1.09 -1.90 6.98
CA GLY A 72 2.50 -1.72 7.36
C GLY A 72 3.15 -2.97 7.99
N THR A 73 2.50 -4.13 7.88
CA THR A 73 2.93 -5.38 8.54
C THR A 73 3.83 -6.24 7.66
N SER A 74 3.82 -6.03 6.33
CA SER A 74 4.57 -6.85 5.37
C SER A 74 5.37 -5.99 4.40
N ALA A 75 6.67 -5.84 4.68
CA ALA A 75 7.60 -5.12 3.80
C ALA A 75 7.68 -5.75 2.39
N ILE A 76 7.63 -7.09 2.31
CA ILE A 76 7.62 -7.84 1.03
C ILE A 76 6.40 -7.47 0.18
N ARG A 77 5.23 -7.29 0.80
CA ARG A 77 4.00 -6.90 0.11
C ARG A 77 4.06 -5.46 -0.40
N SER A 78 4.71 -4.57 0.35
CA SER A 78 4.97 -3.19 -0.07
C SER A 78 5.91 -3.12 -1.27
N ILE A 79 7.01 -3.89 -1.26
CA ILE A 79 7.91 -4.03 -2.41
C ILE A 79 7.18 -4.62 -3.61
N GLY A 80 6.41 -5.70 -3.42
CA GLY A 80 5.64 -6.32 -4.49
C GLY A 80 4.62 -5.36 -5.12
N SER A 81 3.93 -4.56 -4.29
CA SER A 81 2.97 -3.55 -4.75
C SER A 81 3.67 -2.42 -5.51
N PHE A 82 4.85 -2.00 -5.09
CA PHE A 82 5.67 -1.02 -5.81
C PHE A 82 6.05 -1.53 -7.19
N VAL A 83 6.61 -2.74 -7.28
CA VAL A 83 6.98 -3.37 -8.56
C VAL A 83 5.76 -3.53 -9.47
N PHE A 84 4.62 -3.95 -8.92
CA PHE A 84 3.37 -4.08 -9.68
C PHE A 84 2.91 -2.74 -10.28
N ILE A 85 2.90 -1.66 -9.50
CA ILE A 85 2.51 -0.33 -10.00
C ILE A 85 3.49 0.17 -11.07
N VAL A 86 4.80 -0.03 -10.87
CA VAL A 86 5.82 0.34 -11.88
C VAL A 86 5.54 -0.36 -13.21
N ILE A 87 5.30 -1.67 -13.20
CA ILE A 87 5.03 -2.45 -14.41
C ILE A 87 3.71 -2.03 -15.05
N LEU A 88 2.64 -1.85 -14.26
CA LEU A 88 1.32 -1.48 -14.75
C LEU A 88 1.34 -0.13 -15.50
N PHE A 89 1.99 0.89 -14.93
CA PHE A 89 2.08 2.20 -15.59
C PHE A 89 3.05 2.19 -16.77
N TYR A 90 4.15 1.45 -16.69
CA TYR A 90 5.06 1.27 -17.81
C TYR A 90 4.37 0.68 -19.03
N VAL A 91 3.62 -0.43 -18.86
CA VAL A 91 2.86 -1.08 -19.94
C VAL A 91 1.74 -0.17 -20.45
N SER A 92 1.10 0.62 -19.57
CA SER A 92 0.04 1.54 -19.98
C SER A 92 0.55 2.70 -20.85
N ILE A 93 1.79 3.15 -20.64
CA ILE A 93 2.38 4.29 -21.36
C ILE A 93 3.16 3.82 -22.61
N ASN A 94 3.96 2.77 -22.48
CA ASN A 94 4.88 2.31 -23.53
C ASN A 94 4.36 1.13 -24.35
N GLY A 95 3.18 0.60 -23.99
CA GLY A 95 2.70 -0.68 -24.50
C GLY A 95 3.59 -1.85 -24.07
N PHE A 96 3.44 -3.00 -24.73
CA PHE A 96 4.24 -4.22 -24.49
C PHE A 96 5.68 -4.11 -25.04
N ASN A 97 6.23 -2.89 -25.15
CA ASN A 97 7.60 -2.68 -25.60
C ASN A 97 8.55 -2.70 -24.39
N TYR A 98 9.30 -3.78 -24.25
CA TYR A 98 10.18 -4.01 -23.11
C TYR A 98 11.62 -3.63 -23.46
N ASP A 99 12.06 -2.47 -23.00
CA ASP A 99 13.47 -2.07 -23.03
C ASP A 99 13.98 -1.90 -21.61
N ALA A 100 15.02 -2.65 -21.25
CA ALA A 100 15.55 -2.68 -19.90
C ALA A 100 16.04 -1.30 -19.43
N ARG A 101 16.63 -0.50 -20.32
CA ARG A 101 17.08 0.85 -19.99
C ARG A 101 15.90 1.76 -19.67
N THR A 102 14.89 1.77 -20.54
CA THR A 102 13.66 2.54 -20.33
C THR A 102 12.96 2.15 -19.03
N ILE A 103 12.90 0.86 -18.68
CA ILE A 103 12.30 0.38 -17.43
C ILE A 103 13.05 0.91 -16.21
N VAL A 104 14.39 0.85 -16.22
CA VAL A 104 15.22 1.35 -15.11
C VAL A 104 15.06 2.86 -14.95
N ASP A 105 15.08 3.59 -16.07
CA ASP A 105 14.88 5.04 -16.05
C ASP A 105 13.45 5.39 -15.59
N PHE A 106 12.43 4.64 -15.98
CA PHE A 106 11.05 4.84 -15.53
C PHE A 106 10.87 4.57 -14.03
N ALA A 107 11.44 3.48 -13.53
CA ALA A 107 11.35 3.07 -12.13
C ALA A 107 12.14 3.99 -11.18
N SER A 108 13.08 4.77 -11.72
CA SER A 108 13.86 5.73 -10.93
C SER A 108 12.95 6.84 -10.37
N PRO A 109 13.04 7.16 -9.07
CA PRO A 109 12.30 8.30 -8.51
C PRO A 109 12.88 9.65 -8.95
N LEU A 110 14.13 9.66 -9.42
CA LEU A 110 14.83 10.88 -9.86
C LEU A 110 14.57 11.23 -11.32
N SER A 111 13.98 10.31 -12.09
CA SER A 111 13.57 10.61 -13.45
C SER A 111 12.27 11.41 -13.43
N TYR A 112 12.26 12.55 -14.09
CA TYR A 112 11.09 13.44 -14.17
C TYR A 112 10.68 13.75 -15.61
N ASP A 113 11.57 13.50 -16.57
CA ASP A 113 11.38 13.84 -17.96
C ASP A 113 10.91 12.60 -18.74
N ILE A 114 9.60 12.58 -19.03
CA ILE A 114 8.94 11.48 -19.73
C ILE A 114 9.43 11.33 -21.18
N ASP A 115 9.68 12.45 -21.86
CA ASP A 115 10.13 12.46 -23.26
C ASP A 115 11.58 11.95 -23.35
N LYS A 116 12.39 12.20 -22.31
CA LYS A 116 13.73 11.62 -22.18
C LYS A 116 13.72 10.14 -21.83
N ILE A 117 12.75 9.66 -21.05
CA ILE A 117 12.60 8.24 -20.72
C ILE A 117 12.14 7.46 -21.95
N PHE A 118 11.07 7.91 -22.61
CA PHE A 118 10.48 7.24 -23.77
C PHE A 118 11.02 7.76 -25.10
N ARG A 119 12.31 8.12 -25.11
CA ARG A 119 13.00 8.77 -26.23
C ARG A 119 12.97 8.02 -27.57
N ARG A 120 12.51 6.76 -27.55
CA ARG A 120 12.43 5.82 -28.67
C ARG A 120 11.00 5.48 -29.07
N SER A 121 10.03 5.88 -28.25
CA SER A 121 8.60 5.74 -28.51
C SER A 121 8.17 6.98 -29.28
N ASP A 122 7.35 6.82 -30.31
CA ASP A 122 6.68 7.95 -30.96
C ASP A 122 6.03 8.87 -29.92
N ASP A 123 5.96 10.16 -30.25
CA ASP A 123 5.55 11.28 -29.39
C ASP A 123 4.60 10.86 -28.25
N VAL A 124 5.03 11.04 -27.00
CA VAL A 124 4.28 10.53 -25.85
C VAL A 124 2.95 11.25 -25.79
N SER A 125 1.86 10.50 -25.96
CA SER A 125 0.50 11.06 -25.92
C SER A 125 0.26 11.88 -24.65
N ASP A 126 -0.56 12.93 -24.75
CA ASP A 126 -0.95 13.74 -23.60
C ASP A 126 -1.54 12.90 -22.46
N VAL A 127 -2.29 11.84 -22.80
CA VAL A 127 -2.81 10.87 -21.84
C VAL A 127 -1.67 10.14 -21.10
N GLY A 128 -0.62 9.75 -21.81
CA GLY A 128 0.59 9.16 -21.23
C GLY A 128 1.30 10.11 -20.24
N ARG A 129 1.32 11.41 -20.54
CA ARG A 129 1.88 12.43 -19.65
C ARG A 129 1.09 12.57 -18.34
N TYR A 130 -0.24 12.58 -18.42
CA TYR A 130 -1.09 12.58 -17.22
C TYR A 130 -0.93 11.30 -16.38
N LEU A 131 -0.86 10.14 -17.04
CA LEU A 131 -0.61 8.86 -16.36
C LEU A 131 0.75 8.83 -15.66
N PHE A 132 1.78 9.39 -16.29
CA PHE A 132 3.11 9.50 -15.68
C PHE A 132 3.12 10.41 -14.45
N PHE A 133 2.41 11.55 -14.51
CA PHE A 133 2.27 12.42 -13.35
C PHE A 133 1.59 11.70 -12.18
N LEU A 134 0.49 10.99 -12.45
CA LEU A 134 -0.22 10.20 -11.43
C LEU A 134 0.65 9.06 -10.89
N TYR A 135 1.42 8.39 -11.76
CA TYR A 135 2.42 7.41 -11.35
C TYR A 135 3.45 8.00 -10.39
N LYS A 136 3.99 9.20 -10.64
CA LYS A 136 4.97 9.83 -9.74
C LYS A 136 4.41 10.12 -8.36
N ILE A 137 3.16 10.56 -8.26
CA ILE A 137 2.46 10.74 -6.97
C ILE A 137 2.38 9.40 -6.23
N LEU A 138 1.93 8.34 -6.93
CA LEU A 138 1.83 7.00 -6.35
C LEU A 138 3.20 6.42 -5.98
N GLN A 139 4.24 6.68 -6.77
CA GLN A 139 5.62 6.25 -6.52
C GLN A 139 6.13 6.81 -5.19
N VAL A 140 5.92 8.10 -4.93
CA VAL A 140 6.29 8.74 -3.66
C VAL A 140 5.49 8.16 -2.49
N ALA A 141 4.17 7.98 -2.65
CA ALA A 141 3.31 7.41 -1.62
C ALA A 141 3.73 5.96 -1.26
N LEU A 142 4.07 5.15 -2.24
CA LEU A 142 4.54 3.78 -2.04
C LEU A 142 5.92 3.73 -1.38
N ILE A 143 6.86 4.60 -1.78
CA ILE A 143 8.17 4.72 -1.12
C ILE A 143 7.99 5.07 0.36
N TYR A 144 7.05 5.98 0.68
CA TYR A 144 6.72 6.30 2.07
C TYR A 144 6.17 5.08 2.84
N GLU A 145 5.23 4.33 2.26
CA GLU A 145 4.71 3.11 2.88
C GLU A 145 5.78 2.01 3.02
N MET A 146 6.72 1.91 2.08
CA MET A 146 7.88 1.04 2.21
C MET A 146 8.74 1.45 3.41
N ILE A 147 9.14 2.73 3.50
CA ILE A 147 9.94 3.24 4.62
C ILE A 147 9.22 3.02 5.96
N LYS A 148 7.91 3.29 6.02
CA LYS A 148 7.06 3.08 7.21
C LYS A 148 7.01 1.60 7.61
N SER A 149 6.88 0.70 6.65
CA SER A 149 6.89 -0.75 6.86
C SER A 149 8.24 -1.25 7.36
N PHE A 150 9.33 -0.81 6.74
CA PHE A 150 10.69 -1.10 7.18
C PHE A 150 10.96 -0.55 8.57
N ARG A 151 10.46 0.65 8.91
CA ARG A 151 10.59 1.22 10.26
C ARG A 151 9.83 0.41 11.30
N LYS A 152 8.64 -0.11 10.97
CA LYS A 152 7.89 -0.99 11.87
C LYS A 152 8.60 -2.34 12.08
N PHE A 153 9.15 -2.91 11.01
CA PHE A 153 9.95 -4.14 11.08
C PHE A 153 11.27 -3.95 11.84
N SER A 154 11.94 -2.81 11.64
CA SER A 154 13.18 -2.45 12.32
C SER A 154 12.98 -2.08 13.79
N ARG A 155 11.78 -1.64 14.20
CA ARG A 155 11.42 -1.38 15.61
C ARG A 155 11.10 -2.65 16.41
N THR A 156 11.32 -3.81 15.80
CA THR A 156 11.54 -5.08 16.50
C THR A 156 12.99 -5.51 16.27
N LEU A 157 13.87 -4.73 16.89
CA LEU A 157 15.13 -5.12 17.52
C LEU A 157 15.26 -4.25 18.78
#